data_AF-A0A315R6K6-F1
#
_entry.id   AF-A0A315R6K6-F1
#
_cell.length_a   1.000
_cell.length_b   1.000
_cell.length_c   1.000
_cell.angle_alpha   90.00
_cell.angle_beta   90.00
_cell.angle_gamma   90.00
#
_symmetry.space_group_name_H-M   'P 1'
#
loop_
_entity.id
_entity.type
_entity.pdbx_description
1 polymer ?
#
loop_
_entity_poly.entity_id
_entity_poly.type
_entity_poly.pdbx_seq_one_letter_code
_entity_poly.pdbx_strand_id
1 'polypeptide(L)'
;MEAIKLKPKVESQEKEEDYFIIDNDQKANWALRKIRHLKKKKNENEEFAETEIEAIQKEVDEVNSWLESENSSLKNDIEYLEMKLKYYALDLKDDDPELKTHKLPFGQLQFRKQRDKWEYDDSKLLEFAEKNLKDAIKVKKRVDKRKLKQKIIVVGDKAVVADTGEVIEGIKVIERGEKFKVKTDV
;
A
#
# COMPACT_ATOMS: atom_id res chain seq x y z
N MET A 1 8.49 -69.70 -17.17
CA MET A 1 7.48 -70.12 -16.18
C MET A 1 8.08 -69.82 -14.80
N GLU A 2 8.22 -68.53 -14.48
CA GLU A 2 7.27 -67.69 -13.71
C GLU A 2 7.41 -67.92 -12.20
N ALA A 3 7.94 -66.90 -11.54
CA ALA A 3 8.26 -66.87 -10.12
C ALA A 3 7.00 -66.62 -9.29
N ILE A 4 6.72 -67.51 -8.34
CA ILE A 4 5.76 -67.29 -7.27
C ILE A 4 6.41 -66.33 -6.26
N LYS A 5 6.14 -65.03 -6.41
CA LYS A 5 6.36 -64.04 -5.35
C LYS A 5 5.06 -63.84 -4.60
N LEU A 6 5.00 -64.33 -3.36
CA LEU A 6 4.04 -63.88 -2.36
C LEU A 6 4.09 -62.35 -2.28
N LYS A 7 2.94 -61.70 -2.46
CA LYS A 7 2.72 -60.33 -1.99
C LYS A 7 1.87 -60.42 -0.72
N PRO A 8 2.32 -59.86 0.42
CA PRO A 8 1.50 -59.74 1.61
C PRO A 8 0.35 -58.77 1.31
N LYS A 9 -0.86 -59.17 1.71
CA LYS A 9 -2.06 -58.34 1.70
C LYS A 9 -1.82 -57.17 2.66
N VAL A 10 -1.54 -55.99 2.12
CA VAL A 10 -1.48 -54.75 2.89
C VAL A 10 -2.92 -54.30 3.06
N GLU A 11 -3.48 -54.60 4.23
CA GLU A 11 -4.78 -54.11 4.67
C GLU A 11 -4.62 -52.61 4.97
N SER A 12 -4.97 -51.77 4.00
CA SER A 12 -5.06 -50.33 4.18
C SER A 12 -6.25 -50.03 5.09
N GLN A 13 -5.99 -49.84 6.38
CA GLN A 13 -6.94 -49.20 7.28
C GLN A 13 -7.09 -47.74 6.84
N GLU A 14 -8.11 -47.48 6.03
CA GLU A 14 -8.65 -46.15 5.81
C GLU A 14 -9.18 -45.64 7.17
N LYS A 15 -8.43 -44.75 7.81
CA LYS A 15 -8.99 -43.90 8.86
C LYS A 15 -9.85 -42.88 8.13
N GLU A 16 -11.16 -43.11 8.11
CA GLU A 16 -12.12 -42.06 7.83
C GLU A 16 -11.84 -40.92 8.84
N GLU A 17 -11.35 -39.79 8.34
CA GLU A 17 -11.25 -38.58 9.16
C GLU A 17 -12.68 -38.16 9.49
N ASP A 18 -13.12 -38.40 10.73
CA ASP A 18 -14.38 -37.88 11.24
C ASP A 18 -14.39 -36.35 11.13
N TYR A 19 -15.01 -35.83 10.07
CA TYR A 19 -15.21 -34.40 9.89
C TYR A 19 -16.17 -33.87 10.98
N PHE A 20 -15.78 -32.77 11.64
CA PHE A 20 -16.65 -32.12 12.63
C PHE A 20 -17.81 -31.39 11.94
N ILE A 21 -19.02 -31.96 12.04
CA ILE A 21 -20.25 -31.40 11.47
C ILE A 21 -21.07 -30.67 12.55
N ILE A 22 -21.44 -29.42 12.25
CA ILE A 22 -22.36 -28.61 13.07
C ILE A 22 -23.78 -28.82 12.54
N ASP A 23 -24.54 -29.70 13.18
CA ASP A 23 -25.89 -30.12 12.79
C ASP A 23 -26.97 -29.67 13.80
N ASN A 24 -26.58 -29.07 14.92
CA ASN A 24 -27.49 -28.59 15.94
C ASN A 24 -26.97 -27.33 16.66
N ASP A 25 -27.87 -26.62 17.33
CA ASP A 25 -27.59 -25.36 18.03
C ASP A 25 -26.55 -25.51 19.15
N GLN A 26 -26.45 -26.68 19.79
CA GLN A 26 -25.45 -26.93 20.83
C GLN A 26 -24.03 -26.98 20.26
N LYS A 27 -23.83 -27.68 19.13
CA LYS A 27 -22.56 -27.73 18.40
C LYS A 27 -22.22 -26.35 17.81
N ALA A 28 -23.22 -25.61 17.32
CA ALA A 28 -23.03 -24.25 16.82
C ALA A 28 -22.57 -23.31 17.95
N ASN A 29 -23.20 -23.38 19.12
CA ASN A 29 -22.81 -22.59 20.28
C ASN A 29 -21.39 -22.95 20.78
N TRP A 30 -21.02 -24.23 20.76
CA TRP A 30 -19.65 -24.67 21.04
C TRP A 30 -18.65 -24.07 20.03
N ALA A 31 -18.97 -24.09 18.73
CA ALA A 31 -18.13 -23.49 17.70
C ALA A 31 -17.98 -21.98 17.90
N LEU A 32 -19.06 -21.27 18.25
CA LEU A 32 -19.02 -19.83 18.57
C LEU A 32 -18.13 -19.54 19.80
N ARG A 33 -18.23 -20.35 20.86
CA ARG A 33 -17.34 -20.26 22.04
C ARG A 33 -15.88 -20.50 21.66
N LYS A 34 -15.62 -21.48 20.81
CA LYS A 34 -14.26 -21.79 20.33
C LYS A 34 -13.71 -20.64 19.48
N ILE A 35 -14.51 -20.09 18.56
CA ILE A 35 -14.15 -18.92 17.76
C ILE A 35 -13.83 -17.72 18.66
N ARG A 36 -14.62 -17.46 19.70
CA ARG A 36 -14.35 -16.38 20.66
C ARG A 36 -13.00 -16.57 21.34
N HIS A 37 -12.73 -17.77 21.86
CA HIS A 37 -11.45 -18.08 22.49
C HIS A 37 -10.26 -17.93 21.53
N LEU A 38 -10.40 -18.43 20.30
CA LEU A 38 -9.37 -18.30 19.27
C LEU A 38 -9.12 -16.84 18.87
N LYS A 39 -10.17 -16.01 18.77
CA LYS A 39 -10.03 -14.57 18.52
C LYS A 39 -9.30 -13.87 19.66
N LYS A 40 -9.62 -14.21 20.92
CA LYS A 40 -8.90 -13.67 22.08
C LYS A 40 -7.41 -14.03 22.03
N LYS A 41 -7.09 -15.30 21.80
CA LYS A 41 -5.69 -15.76 21.67
C LYS A 41 -4.97 -15.10 20.49
N LYS A 42 -5.67 -14.90 19.36
CA LYS A 42 -5.12 -14.17 18.22
C LYS A 42 -4.76 -12.73 18.61
N ASN A 43 -5.65 -12.05 19.32
CA ASN A 43 -5.42 -10.69 19.79
C ASN A 43 -4.25 -10.63 20.78
N GLU A 44 -4.17 -11.55 21.74
CA GLU A 44 -3.03 -11.66 22.68
C GLU A 44 -1.69 -11.87 21.93
N ASN A 45 -1.68 -12.71 20.88
CA ASN A 45 -0.49 -12.89 20.05
C ASN A 45 -0.15 -11.62 19.25
N GLU A 46 -1.14 -10.89 18.76
CA GLU A 46 -0.95 -9.63 18.03
C GLU A 46 -0.39 -8.54 18.96
N GLU A 47 -0.96 -8.37 20.16
CA GLU A 47 -0.47 -7.43 21.18
C GLU A 47 0.97 -7.75 21.63
N PHE A 48 1.27 -9.04 21.82
CA PHE A 48 2.64 -9.47 22.15
C PHE A 48 3.61 -9.12 21.02
N ALA A 49 3.26 -9.43 19.77
CA ALA A 49 4.10 -9.11 18.62
C ALA A 49 4.30 -7.60 18.44
N GLU A 50 3.25 -6.80 18.62
CA GLU A 50 3.34 -5.33 18.57
C GLU A 50 4.30 -4.80 19.65
N THR A 51 4.20 -5.31 20.88
CA THR A 51 5.09 -4.93 21.99
C THR A 51 6.57 -5.26 21.68
N GLU A 52 6.85 -6.43 21.13
CA GLU A 52 8.21 -6.83 20.74
C GLU A 52 8.73 -5.99 19.57
N ILE A 53 7.90 -5.69 18.57
CA ILE A 53 8.26 -4.81 17.46
C ILE A 53 8.63 -3.41 17.98
N GLU A 54 7.85 -2.87 18.92
CA GLU A 54 8.15 -1.58 19.54
C GLU A 54 9.48 -1.60 20.32
N ALA A 55 9.78 -2.69 21.03
CA ALA A 55 11.05 -2.85 21.73
C ALA A 55 12.24 -2.87 20.76
N ILE A 56 12.16 -3.67 19.70
CA ILE A 56 13.19 -3.74 18.66
C ILE A 56 13.33 -2.40 17.94
N GLN A 57 12.23 -1.68 17.68
CA GLN A 57 12.29 -0.37 17.06
C GLN A 57 13.09 0.63 17.90
N LYS A 58 12.99 0.58 19.24
CA LYS A 58 13.82 1.40 20.13
C LYS A 58 15.30 1.07 19.99
N GLU A 59 15.66 -0.21 19.92
CA GLU A 59 17.06 -0.63 19.68
C GLU A 59 17.57 -0.13 18.33
N VAL A 60 16.74 -0.21 17.29
CA VAL A 60 17.06 0.35 15.95
C VAL A 60 17.28 1.86 16.02
N ASP A 61 16.42 2.58 16.74
CA ASP A 61 16.52 4.02 16.91
C ASP A 61 17.79 4.42 17.69
N GLU A 62 18.18 3.66 18.71
CA GLU A 62 19.44 3.84 19.44
C GLU A 62 20.67 3.66 18.53
N VAL A 63 20.69 2.59 17.73
CA VAL A 63 21.77 2.35 16.76
C VAL A 63 21.84 3.47 15.72
N ASN A 64 20.70 3.93 15.21
CA ASN A 64 20.64 5.05 14.28
C ASN A 64 21.13 6.36 14.93
N SER A 65 20.75 6.62 16.18
CA SER A 65 21.21 7.79 16.92
C SER A 65 22.73 7.74 17.15
N TRP A 66 23.28 6.58 17.49
CA TRP A 66 24.72 6.40 17.61
C TRP A 66 25.42 6.65 16.27
N LEU A 67 24.94 6.06 15.17
CA LEU A 67 25.49 6.26 13.83
C LEU A 67 25.47 7.74 13.42
N GLU A 68 24.37 8.44 13.73
CA GLU A 68 24.28 9.88 13.47
C GLU A 68 25.28 10.67 14.30
N SER A 69 25.46 10.31 15.58
CA SER A 69 26.41 10.97 16.47
C SER A 69 27.87 10.80 15.99
N GLU A 70 28.27 9.59 15.58
CA GLU A 70 29.61 9.32 15.03
C GLU A 70 29.86 10.09 13.73
N ASN A 71 28.84 10.19 12.87
CA ASN A 71 28.97 10.89 11.59
C ASN A 71 28.73 12.40 11.70
N SER A 72 28.21 12.91 12.82
CA SER A 72 27.83 14.32 12.95
C SER A 72 29.02 15.26 12.74
N SER A 73 30.18 14.98 13.35
CA SER A 73 31.40 15.79 13.16
C SER A 73 31.87 15.74 11.71
N LEU A 74 31.85 14.55 11.10
CA LEU A 74 32.26 14.38 9.70
C LEU A 74 31.34 15.15 8.75
N LYS A 75 30.03 15.12 8.98
CA LYS A 75 29.06 15.90 8.21
C LYS A 75 29.31 17.40 8.37
N ASN A 76 29.53 17.87 9.59
CA ASN A 76 29.83 19.29 9.86
C ASN A 76 31.12 19.74 9.15
N ASP A 77 32.16 18.91 9.16
CA ASP A 77 33.42 19.20 8.47
C ASP A 77 33.25 19.22 6.95
N ILE A 78 32.48 18.27 6.40
CA ILE A 78 32.13 18.24 4.97
C ILE A 78 31.36 19.50 4.59
N GLU A 79 30.28 19.83 5.30
CA GLU A 79 29.47 21.03 5.05
C GLU A 79 30.29 22.32 5.16
N TYR A 80 31.19 22.39 6.15
CA TYR A 80 32.12 23.51 6.29
C TYR A 80 33.03 23.66 5.07
N LEU A 81 33.63 22.57 4.59
CA LEU A 81 34.50 22.58 3.41
C LEU A 81 33.71 22.90 2.14
N GLU A 82 32.53 22.32 1.95
CA GLU A 82 31.64 22.62 0.82
C GLU A 82 31.24 24.10 0.78
N MET A 83 30.95 24.70 1.94
CA MET A 83 30.69 26.14 2.07
C MET A 83 31.90 26.98 1.64
N LYS A 84 33.11 26.60 2.06
CA LYS A 84 34.35 27.30 1.63
C LYS A 84 34.60 27.16 0.14
N LEU A 85 34.40 25.96 -0.41
CA LEU A 85 34.48 25.72 -1.86
C LEU A 85 33.44 26.52 -2.63
N LYS A 86 32.24 26.72 -2.07
CA LYS A 86 31.20 27.55 -2.67
C LYS A 86 31.63 29.02 -2.74
N TYR A 87 32.19 29.59 -1.67
CA TYR A 87 32.71 30.96 -1.70
C TYR A 87 33.81 31.12 -2.75
N TYR A 88 34.79 30.22 -2.75
CA TYR A 88 35.84 30.23 -3.76
C TYR A 88 35.30 30.10 -5.20
N ALA A 89 34.30 29.24 -5.42
CA ALA A 89 33.67 29.11 -6.73
C ALA A 89 32.94 30.39 -7.15
N LEU A 90 32.33 31.11 -6.19
CA LEU A 90 31.66 32.40 -6.45
C LEU A 90 32.69 33.47 -6.84
N ASP A 91 33.82 33.56 -6.13
CA ASP A 91 34.90 34.48 -6.48
C ASP A 91 35.40 34.23 -7.92
N LEU A 92 35.61 32.96 -8.29
CA LEU A 92 35.99 32.59 -9.67
C LEU A 92 34.94 32.99 -10.72
N LYS A 93 33.66 33.01 -10.33
CA LYS A 93 32.56 33.35 -11.21
C LYS A 93 32.37 34.87 -11.34
N ASP A 94 32.75 35.62 -10.32
CA ASP A 94 32.81 37.08 -10.40
C ASP A 94 33.90 37.53 -11.38
N ASP A 95 35.02 36.79 -11.45
CA ASP A 95 36.08 36.99 -12.45
C ASP A 95 35.67 36.51 -13.86
N ASP A 96 34.98 35.37 -13.97
CA ASP A 96 34.46 34.80 -15.23
C ASP A 96 32.96 34.41 -15.12
N PRO A 97 32.04 35.31 -15.53
CA PRO A 97 30.59 35.06 -15.45
C PRO A 97 30.09 33.86 -16.28
N GLU A 98 30.83 33.42 -17.30
CA GLU A 98 30.47 32.27 -18.14
C GLU A 98 30.99 30.93 -17.58
N LEU A 99 31.75 30.97 -16.48
CA LEU A 99 32.32 29.79 -15.84
C LEU A 99 31.23 28.83 -15.34
N LYS A 100 31.04 27.72 -16.06
CA LYS A 100 30.08 26.66 -15.70
C LYS A 100 30.71 25.53 -14.90
N THR A 101 32.00 25.28 -15.07
CA THR A 101 32.69 24.15 -14.42
C THR A 101 34.17 24.46 -14.28
N HIS A 102 34.68 24.34 -13.06
CA HIS A 102 36.09 24.43 -12.72
C HIS A 102 36.60 23.06 -12.30
N LYS A 103 37.52 22.47 -13.07
CA LYS A 103 38.04 21.12 -12.84
C LYS A 103 39.38 21.18 -12.10
N LEU A 104 39.50 20.35 -11.07
CA LEU A 104 40.71 20.13 -10.29
C LEU A 104 41.07 18.63 -10.31
N PRO A 105 42.32 18.25 -9.97
CA PRO A 105 42.72 16.84 -9.99
C PRO A 105 41.87 15.91 -9.12
N PHE A 106 41.30 16.42 -8.03
CA PHE A 106 40.52 15.64 -7.05
C PHE A 106 39.02 15.95 -7.05
N GLY A 107 38.54 16.75 -8.00
CA GLY A 107 37.13 17.13 -8.02
C GLY A 107 36.81 18.23 -9.01
N GLN A 108 35.57 18.70 -8.98
CA GLN A 108 35.12 19.78 -9.84
C GLN A 108 34.04 20.61 -9.16
N LEU A 109 34.09 21.92 -9.36
CA LEU A 109 33.08 22.87 -8.91
C LEU A 109 32.18 23.17 -10.10
N GLN A 110 30.88 22.95 -9.96
CA GLN A 110 29.93 23.09 -11.05
C GLN A 110 28.81 24.06 -10.71
N PHE A 111 28.59 25.01 -11.60
CA PHE A 111 27.38 25.82 -11.61
C PHE A 111 26.37 25.18 -12.55
N ARG A 112 25.21 24.81 -12.03
CA ARG A 112 24.08 24.30 -12.80
C ARG A 112 22.85 25.10 -12.43
N LYS A 113 22.06 25.45 -13.44
CA LYS A 113 20.76 26.10 -13.21
C LYS A 113 19.83 25.05 -12.61
N GLN A 114 19.38 25.26 -11.38
CA GLN A 114 18.29 24.49 -10.80
C GLN A 114 16.99 24.90 -11.48
N ARG A 115 16.08 23.95 -11.70
CA ARG A 115 14.72 24.30 -12.15
C ARG A 115 14.04 25.11 -11.05
N ASP A 116 13.26 26.10 -11.47
CA ASP A 116 12.51 26.93 -10.53
C ASP A 116 11.62 26.03 -9.66
N LYS A 117 11.54 26.34 -8.36
CA LYS A 117 10.60 25.70 -7.46
C LYS A 117 9.25 26.41 -7.63
N TRP A 118 8.23 25.65 -8.00
CA TRP A 118 6.88 26.17 -8.17
C TRP A 118 6.09 25.86 -6.90
N GLU A 119 5.61 26.90 -6.23
CA GLU A 119 4.65 26.78 -5.16
C GLU A 119 3.26 27.02 -5.73
N TYR A 120 2.37 26.05 -5.57
CA TYR A 120 1.06 26.04 -6.19
C TYR A 120 -0.01 26.34 -5.14
N ASP A 121 -0.81 27.37 -5.39
CA ASP A 121 -2.08 27.60 -4.68
C ASP A 121 -3.21 27.02 -5.54
N ASP A 122 -3.53 25.75 -5.28
CA ASP A 122 -4.48 24.97 -6.09
C ASP A 122 -5.84 25.66 -6.23
N SER A 123 -6.29 26.42 -5.22
CA SER A 123 -7.59 27.09 -5.24
C SER A 123 -7.63 28.20 -6.29
N LYS A 124 -6.61 29.06 -6.31
CA LYS A 124 -6.50 30.14 -7.30
C LYS A 124 -6.18 29.62 -8.70
N LEU A 125 -5.37 28.55 -8.78
CA LEU A 125 -5.03 27.92 -10.05
C LEU A 125 -6.24 27.29 -10.72
N LEU A 126 -7.14 26.67 -9.94
CA LEU A 126 -8.36 26.09 -10.47
C LEU A 126 -9.31 27.17 -11.00
N GLU A 127 -9.54 28.27 -10.26
CA GLU A 127 -10.34 29.40 -10.74
C GLU A 127 -9.77 30.05 -12.01
N PHE A 128 -8.44 30.20 -12.07
CA PHE A 128 -7.76 30.75 -13.24
C PHE A 128 -7.84 29.80 -14.44
N ALA A 129 -7.64 28.51 -14.23
CA ALA A 129 -7.74 27.49 -15.27
C ALA A 129 -9.17 27.38 -15.81
N GLU A 130 -10.20 27.47 -14.96
CA GLU A 130 -11.62 27.45 -15.38
C GLU A 130 -11.97 28.61 -16.31
N LYS A 131 -11.38 29.79 -16.08
CA LYS A 131 -11.62 31.00 -16.88
C LYS A 131 -10.79 31.04 -18.16
N ASN A 132 -9.51 30.68 -18.08
CA ASN A 132 -8.54 31.00 -19.14
C ASN A 132 -7.94 29.77 -19.84
N LEU A 133 -7.80 28.63 -19.14
CA LEU A 133 -7.03 27.47 -19.61
C LEU A 133 -7.73 26.16 -19.23
N LYS A 134 -8.89 25.90 -19.86
CA LYS A 134 -9.71 24.71 -19.60
C LYS A 134 -9.00 23.39 -19.92
N ASP A 135 -8.04 23.41 -20.84
CA ASP A 135 -7.23 22.24 -21.20
C ASP A 135 -6.23 21.83 -20.12
N ALA A 136 -5.89 22.74 -19.19
CA ALA A 136 -5.06 22.44 -18.03
C ALA A 136 -5.86 21.81 -16.88
N ILE A 137 -7.19 21.73 -16.99
CA ILE A 137 -8.05 21.14 -15.97
C ILE A 137 -8.21 19.65 -16.24
N LYS A 138 -7.67 18.86 -15.32
CA LYS A 138 -7.85 17.40 -15.37
C LYS A 138 -9.21 17.01 -14.78
N VAL A 139 -10.24 16.93 -15.64
CA VAL A 139 -11.57 16.46 -15.22
C VAL A 139 -11.58 14.92 -15.14
N LYS A 140 -11.59 14.38 -13.93
CA LYS A 140 -11.74 12.93 -13.70
C LYS A 140 -13.21 12.54 -13.75
N LYS A 141 -13.75 12.31 -14.95
CA LYS A 141 -15.10 11.76 -15.12
C LYS A 141 -15.13 10.30 -14.61
N ARG A 142 -15.85 10.06 -13.52
CA ARG A 142 -16.14 8.73 -13.01
C ARG A 142 -17.65 8.54 -13.01
N VAL A 143 -18.08 7.37 -13.44
CA VAL A 143 -19.48 6.98 -13.35
C VAL A 143 -19.83 6.84 -11.86
N ASP A 144 -20.81 7.62 -11.40
CA ASP A 144 -21.37 7.46 -10.07
C ASP A 144 -22.20 6.17 -10.04
N LYS A 145 -21.53 5.07 -9.65
CA LYS A 145 -22.14 3.74 -9.56
C LYS A 145 -23.31 3.70 -8.58
N ARG A 146 -23.41 4.61 -7.61
CA ARG A 146 -24.51 4.65 -6.64
C ARG A 146 -25.76 5.24 -7.27
N LYS A 147 -25.65 6.41 -7.92
CA LYS A 147 -26.77 7.02 -8.67
C LYS A 147 -27.18 6.16 -9.87
N LEU A 148 -26.21 5.55 -10.53
CA LEU A 148 -26.45 4.62 -11.64
C LEU A 148 -27.32 3.44 -11.18
N LYS A 149 -26.98 2.78 -10.06
CA LYS A 149 -27.77 1.68 -9.50
C LYS A 149 -29.19 2.07 -9.06
N GLN A 150 -29.44 3.34 -8.73
CA GLN A 150 -30.79 3.81 -8.37
C GLN A 150 -31.72 3.97 -9.57
N LYS A 151 -31.17 4.18 -10.77
CA LYS A 151 -31.92 4.41 -12.01
C LYS A 151 -31.97 3.17 -12.92
N ILE A 152 -31.44 2.05 -12.45
CA ILE A 152 -31.35 0.80 -13.20
C ILE A 152 -32.29 -0.22 -12.58
N ILE A 153 -32.99 -0.93 -13.45
CA ILE A 153 -33.71 -2.15 -13.13
C ILE A 153 -32.86 -3.33 -13.61
N VAL A 154 -32.74 -4.35 -12.77
CA VAL A 154 -32.08 -5.61 -13.15
C VAL A 154 -33.14 -6.50 -13.78
N VAL A 155 -32.92 -6.92 -15.04
CA VAL A 155 -33.78 -7.88 -15.74
C VAL A 155 -32.89 -9.06 -16.14
N GLY A 156 -32.93 -10.13 -15.34
CA GLY A 156 -32.01 -11.27 -15.47
C GLY A 156 -30.55 -10.83 -15.24
N ASP A 157 -29.66 -11.17 -16.17
CA ASP A 157 -28.23 -10.85 -16.09
C ASP A 157 -27.87 -9.43 -16.59
N LYS A 158 -28.86 -8.66 -17.03
CA LYS A 158 -28.67 -7.35 -17.68
C LYS A 158 -29.23 -6.22 -16.82
N ALA A 159 -28.49 -5.11 -16.80
CA ALA A 159 -28.92 -3.86 -16.22
C ALA A 159 -29.62 -3.00 -17.29
N VAL A 160 -30.84 -2.57 -17.02
CA VAL A 160 -31.68 -1.75 -17.91
C VAL A 160 -31.96 -0.40 -17.25
N VAL A 161 -31.91 0.70 -17.99
CA VAL A 161 -32.32 2.02 -17.47
C VAL A 161 -33.84 2.03 -17.27
N ALA A 162 -34.30 2.39 -16.07
CA ALA A 162 -35.72 2.37 -15.70
C ALA A 162 -36.60 3.27 -16.58
N ASP A 163 -36.06 4.40 -17.02
CA ASP A 163 -36.80 5.43 -17.75
C ASP A 163 -36.85 5.21 -19.26
N THR A 164 -35.80 4.61 -19.86
CA THR A 164 -35.66 4.49 -21.32
C THR A 164 -35.75 3.04 -21.82
N GLY A 165 -35.64 2.05 -20.94
CA GLY A 165 -35.61 0.65 -21.34
C GLY A 165 -34.30 0.23 -22.05
N GLU A 166 -33.29 1.11 -22.09
CA GLU A 166 -32.01 0.82 -22.74
C GLU A 166 -31.16 -0.13 -21.89
N VAL A 167 -30.63 -1.17 -22.52
CA VAL A 167 -29.69 -2.11 -21.90
C VAL A 167 -28.32 -1.45 -21.78
N ILE A 168 -27.76 -1.41 -20.57
CA ILE A 168 -26.45 -0.81 -20.33
C ILE A 168 -25.36 -1.84 -20.65
N GLU A 169 -24.68 -1.62 -21.77
CA GLU A 169 -23.45 -2.33 -22.09
C GLU A 169 -22.35 -1.98 -21.06
N GLY A 170 -21.77 -3.01 -20.43
CA GLY A 170 -20.70 -2.87 -19.43
C GLY A 170 -21.08 -3.18 -17.98
N ILE A 171 -22.35 -3.50 -17.68
CA ILE A 171 -22.76 -4.03 -16.37
C ILE A 171 -23.13 -5.50 -16.50
N LYS A 172 -22.32 -6.37 -15.91
CA LYS A 172 -22.69 -7.77 -15.65
C LYS A 172 -23.20 -7.86 -14.22
N VAL A 173 -24.51 -8.06 -14.05
CA VAL A 173 -25.07 -8.30 -12.72
C VAL A 173 -24.82 -9.76 -12.38
N ILE A 174 -24.01 -10.01 -11.36
CA ILE A 174 -23.79 -11.35 -10.83
C ILE A 174 -24.52 -11.37 -9.50
N GLU A 175 -25.57 -12.18 -9.41
CA GLU A 175 -26.26 -12.44 -8.17
C GLU A 175 -25.29 -13.10 -7.19
N ARG A 176 -24.76 -12.28 -6.27
CA ARG A 176 -24.03 -12.78 -5.12
C ARG A 176 -25.08 -12.98 -4.05
N GLY A 177 -25.39 -14.24 -3.76
CA GLY A 177 -26.37 -14.61 -2.74
C GLY A 177 -26.02 -14.07 -1.35
N GLU A 178 -26.65 -14.62 -0.34
CA GLU A 178 -26.54 -14.08 1.01
C GLU A 178 -25.11 -14.16 1.56
N LYS A 179 -24.65 -13.06 2.16
CA LYS A 179 -23.35 -13.02 2.84
C LYS A 179 -23.51 -13.56 4.26
N PHE A 180 -23.08 -14.78 4.49
CA PHE A 180 -22.95 -15.32 5.84
C PHE A 180 -21.86 -14.57 6.62
N LYS A 181 -22.15 -14.19 7.87
CA LYS A 181 -21.20 -13.50 8.75
C LYS A 181 -21.33 -14.03 10.17
N VAL A 182 -20.24 -14.56 10.71
CA VAL A 182 -20.16 -14.96 12.12
C VAL A 182 -19.69 -13.77 12.96
N LYS A 183 -20.58 -13.26 13.81
CA LYS A 183 -20.23 -12.31 14.87
C LYS A 183 -20.15 -13.07 16.19
N THR A 184 -19.09 -12.83 16.93
CA THR A 184 -18.91 -13.29 18.31
C THR A 184 -18.60 -12.05 19.11
N ASP A 185 -19.22 -11.87 20.27
CA ASP A 185 -18.83 -10.82 21.20
C ASP A 185 -17.38 -11.11 21.62
N VAL A 186 -16.47 -10.19 21.32
CA VAL A 186 -15.07 -10.25 21.75
C VAL A 186 -15.05 -9.75 23.17
#